data_AF-A0A3R8WRH0-F1
#
_entry.id   AF-A0A3R8WRH0-F1
#
_cell.length_a   1.000
_cell.length_b   1.000
_cell.length_c   1.000
_cell.angle_alpha   90.00
_cell.angle_beta   90.00
_cell.angle_gamma   90.00
#
_symmetry.space_group_name_H-M   'P 1'
#
loop_
_entity.id
_entity.type
_entity.pdbx_description
1 polymer ?
#
loop_
_entity_poly.entity_id
_entity_poly.type
_entity_poly.pdbx_seq_one_letter_code
_entity_poly.pdbx_strand_id
1 'polypeptide(L)'
;MTTDPKQLLADAQLVDLATAMPGEFAAIIHRIQRFTLRLLQTDSASQWIAAVEQHGSERDALAAARAELADVTCRLEVAQRGREAVRKGKERLREDAQLHGIRSELVQEQLNREAKQRTLLNVIQQAERSREAKVRALVDDGVPEATALSVAKPPLAEIDRLHDELAAIPAQQEAISELLRSSAALVRHAYSEADSSI
;
A
#
# COMPACT_ATOMS: atom_id res chain seq x y z
N MET A 1 -0.05 -27.50 -6.08
CA MET A 1 0.38 -26.51 -7.10
C MET A 1 1.15 -25.44 -6.35
N THR A 2 2.47 -25.46 -6.44
CA THR A 2 3.38 -24.62 -5.65
C THR A 2 3.80 -23.42 -6.50
N THR A 3 3.21 -22.25 -6.25
CA THR A 3 3.58 -21.00 -6.91
C THR A 3 4.77 -20.39 -6.17
N ASP A 4 5.88 -20.19 -6.89
CA ASP A 4 7.14 -19.67 -6.36
C ASP A 4 6.95 -18.27 -5.72
N PRO A 5 7.24 -18.09 -4.43
CA PRO A 5 7.07 -16.81 -3.73
C PRO A 5 7.93 -15.68 -4.31
N LYS A 6 9.05 -16.00 -4.98
CA LYS A 6 9.87 -14.99 -5.68
C LYS A 6 9.13 -14.41 -6.88
N GLN A 7 8.34 -15.23 -7.57
CA GLN A 7 7.53 -14.79 -8.70
C GLN A 7 6.38 -13.88 -8.25
N LEU A 8 5.75 -14.21 -7.13
CA LEU A 8 4.70 -13.37 -6.53
C LEU A 8 5.24 -12.00 -6.07
N LEU A 9 6.44 -11.97 -5.51
CA LEU A 9 7.11 -10.72 -5.12
C LEU A 9 7.39 -9.81 -6.32
N ALA A 10 7.89 -10.37 -7.43
CA ALA A 10 8.17 -9.62 -8.65
C ALA A 10 6.88 -9.06 -9.28
N ASP A 11 5.80 -9.85 -9.29
CA ASP A 11 4.50 -9.44 -9.81
C ASP A 11 3.88 -8.30 -8.96
N ALA A 12 4.05 -8.33 -7.63
CA ALA A 12 3.58 -7.27 -6.72
C ALA A 12 4.33 -5.94 -6.91
N GLN A 13 5.65 -5.98 -7.08
CA GLN A 13 6.48 -4.79 -7.32
C GLN A 13 6.10 -4.07 -8.61
N LEU A 14 5.74 -4.81 -9.66
CA LEU A 14 5.25 -4.26 -10.92
C LEU A 14 3.92 -3.52 -10.78
N VAL A 15 3.00 -4.05 -9.96
CA VAL A 15 1.71 -3.40 -9.68
C VAL A 15 1.90 -2.11 -8.88
N ASP A 16 2.76 -2.13 -7.86
CA ASP A 16 3.07 -0.95 -7.04
C ASP A 16 3.67 0.17 -7.90
N LEU A 17 4.58 -0.15 -8.83
CA LEU A 17 5.15 0.83 -9.77
C LEU A 17 4.09 1.48 -10.68
N ALA A 18 3.16 0.67 -11.22
CA ALA A 18 2.08 1.16 -12.06
C ALA A 18 1.07 2.04 -11.30
N THR A 19 0.94 1.81 -9.99
CA THR A 19 0.02 2.56 -9.11
C THR A 19 0.67 3.83 -8.57
N ALA A 20 1.99 3.82 -8.35
CA ALA A 20 2.78 4.96 -7.90
C ALA A 20 3.03 5.99 -9.02
N MET A 21 3.12 5.55 -10.28
CA MET A 21 3.36 6.45 -11.44
C MET A 21 2.31 6.28 -12.56
N PRO A 22 1.01 6.49 -12.25
CA PRO A 22 -0.07 6.30 -13.22
C PRO A 22 0.03 7.30 -14.38
N GLY A 23 0.56 8.50 -14.12
CA GLY A 23 0.74 9.55 -15.12
C GLY A 23 1.79 9.21 -16.18
N GLU A 24 2.91 8.59 -15.80
CA GLU A 24 3.96 8.21 -16.74
C GLU A 24 3.53 7.04 -17.62
N PHE A 25 2.88 6.04 -17.03
CA PHE A 25 2.36 4.90 -17.76
C PHE A 25 1.22 5.31 -18.71
N ALA A 26 0.30 6.16 -18.26
CA ALA A 26 -0.74 6.73 -19.10
C ALA A 26 -0.18 7.64 -20.21
N ALA A 27 0.86 8.43 -19.92
CA ALA A 27 1.51 9.28 -20.92
C ALA A 27 2.17 8.47 -22.03
N ILE A 28 2.82 7.34 -21.71
CA ILE A 28 3.40 6.42 -22.69
C ILE A 28 2.30 5.80 -23.56
N ILE A 29 1.23 5.28 -22.95
CA ILE A 29 0.09 4.70 -23.67
C ILE A 29 -0.59 5.74 -24.58
N HIS A 30 -0.84 6.95 -24.09
CA HIS A 30 -1.44 8.03 -24.86
C HIS A 30 -0.54 8.51 -26.00
N ARG A 31 0.78 8.52 -25.81
CA ARG A 31 1.76 8.87 -26.85
C ARG A 31 1.77 7.80 -27.96
N ILE A 32 1.72 6.52 -27.59
CA ILE A 32 1.59 5.40 -28.53
C ILE A 32 0.26 5.49 -29.30
N GLN A 33 -0.86 5.71 -28.62
CA GLN A 33 -2.18 5.86 -29.26
C GLN A 33 -2.24 7.07 -30.20
N ARG A 34 -1.76 8.23 -29.77
CA ARG A 34 -1.74 9.46 -30.59
C ARG A 34 -0.86 9.29 -31.82
N PHE A 35 0.26 8.57 -31.70
CA PHE A 35 1.16 8.31 -32.82
C PHE A 35 0.59 7.25 -33.78
N THR A 36 -0.03 6.19 -33.26
CA THR A 36 -0.74 5.18 -34.07
C THR A 36 -1.86 5.84 -34.88
N LEU A 37 -2.61 6.77 -34.27
CA LEU A 37 -3.63 7.56 -34.96
C LEU A 37 -3.04 8.51 -36.00
N ARG A 38 -1.85 9.08 -35.78
CA ARG A 38 -1.15 9.92 -36.78
C ARG A 38 -0.64 9.12 -37.98
N LEU A 39 -0.07 7.93 -37.74
CA LEU A 39 0.33 6.99 -38.79
C LEU A 39 -0.86 6.48 -39.62
N LEU A 40 -2.04 6.34 -39.00
CA LEU A 40 -3.29 6.02 -39.70
C LEU A 40 -3.93 7.24 -40.40
N GLN A 41 -3.43 8.45 -40.17
CA GLN A 41 -3.93 9.71 -40.75
C GLN A 41 -3.00 10.32 -41.80
N THR A 42 -1.85 9.70 -42.10
CA THR A 42 -0.88 10.14 -43.11
C THR A 42 -1.30 9.93 -44.58
N ASP A 43 -2.59 9.72 -44.85
CA ASP A 43 -3.12 9.37 -46.18
C ASP A 43 -3.20 10.56 -47.17
N SER A 44 -2.59 11.71 -46.89
CA SER A 44 -2.60 12.85 -47.82
C SER A 44 -1.26 13.06 -48.53
N ALA A 45 -1.31 13.19 -49.86
CA ALA A 45 -0.15 13.44 -50.73
C ALA A 45 0.71 14.65 -50.29
N SER A 46 0.10 15.66 -49.64
CA SER A 46 0.80 16.83 -49.10
C SER A 46 1.77 16.51 -47.95
N GLN A 47 1.47 15.52 -47.11
CA GLN A 47 2.34 15.13 -46.00
C GLN A 47 3.51 14.28 -46.50
N TRP A 48 3.30 13.49 -47.56
CA TRP A 48 4.38 12.78 -48.24
C TRP A 48 5.39 13.75 -48.86
N ILE A 49 4.92 14.77 -49.58
CA ILE A 49 5.78 15.80 -50.19
C ILE A 49 6.61 16.52 -49.12
N ALA A 50 5.99 16.92 -48.00
CA ALA A 50 6.72 17.56 -46.89
C ALA A 50 7.78 16.64 -46.25
N ALA A 51 7.50 15.34 -46.13
CA ALA A 51 8.48 14.36 -45.63
C ALA A 51 9.65 14.17 -46.61
N VAL A 52 9.37 14.15 -47.92
CA VAL A 52 10.40 14.07 -48.96
C VAL A 52 11.30 15.31 -48.94
N GLU A 53 10.72 16.51 -48.78
CA GLU A 53 11.48 17.75 -48.63
C GLU A 53 12.34 17.77 -47.36
N GLN A 54 11.80 17.27 -46.23
CA GLN A 54 12.50 17.21 -44.95
C GLN A 54 13.68 16.23 -44.96
N HIS A 55 13.53 15.08 -45.62
CA HIS A 55 14.54 14.02 -45.65
C HIS A 55 15.40 14.03 -46.93
N GLY A 56 15.16 14.98 -47.84
CA GLY A 56 15.95 15.23 -49.04
C GLY A 56 15.70 14.27 -50.21
N SER A 57 15.16 13.08 -49.94
CA SER A 57 14.76 12.13 -50.99
C SER A 57 13.59 11.24 -50.54
N GLU A 58 12.83 10.74 -51.51
CA GLU A 58 11.76 9.77 -51.27
C GLU A 58 12.26 8.49 -50.60
N ARG A 59 13.48 8.07 -50.95
CA ARG A 59 14.11 6.87 -50.39
C ARG A 59 14.44 7.06 -48.91
N ASP A 60 14.95 8.23 -48.53
CA ASP A 60 15.34 8.53 -47.16
C ASP A 60 14.12 8.82 -46.28
N ALA A 61 13.10 9.49 -46.82
CA ALA A 61 11.80 9.66 -46.17
C ALA A 61 11.14 8.30 -45.88
N LEU A 62 11.17 7.38 -46.85
CA LEU A 62 10.64 6.03 -46.68
C LEU A 62 11.46 5.21 -45.66
N ALA A 63 12.78 5.35 -45.64
CA ALA A 63 13.65 4.68 -44.68
C ALA A 63 13.41 5.18 -43.24
N ALA A 64 13.26 6.50 -43.06
CA ALA A 64 12.92 7.11 -41.78
C ALA A 64 11.55 6.64 -41.27
N ALA A 65 10.53 6.67 -42.12
CA ALA A 65 9.19 6.19 -41.77
C ALA A 65 9.19 4.70 -41.37
N ARG A 66 9.98 3.86 -42.04
CA ARG A 66 10.13 2.43 -41.70
C ARG A 66 10.85 2.22 -40.36
N ALA A 67 11.88 3.01 -40.08
CA ALA A 67 12.60 2.93 -38.81
C ALA A 67 11.72 3.38 -37.62
N GLU A 68 10.94 4.44 -37.80
CA GLU A 68 9.98 4.90 -36.79
C GLU A 68 8.86 3.88 -36.56
N LEU A 69 8.34 3.27 -37.63
CA LEU A 69 7.37 2.18 -37.51
C LEU A 69 7.95 1.00 -36.70
N ALA A 70 9.20 0.62 -36.94
CA ALA A 70 9.85 -0.46 -36.21
C ALA A 70 10.05 -0.14 -34.71
N ASP A 71 10.47 1.07 -34.36
CA ASP A 71 10.59 1.51 -32.96
C ASP A 71 9.22 1.51 -32.25
N VAL A 72 8.16 1.97 -32.92
CA VAL A 72 6.81 1.99 -32.36
C VAL A 72 6.24 0.59 -32.20
N THR A 73 6.44 -0.30 -33.17
CA THR A 73 6.06 -1.72 -33.04
C THR A 73 6.77 -2.37 -31.85
N CYS A 74 8.07 -2.12 -31.69
CA CYS A 74 8.83 -2.63 -30.54
C CYS A 74 8.26 -2.12 -29.20
N ARG A 75 7.98 -0.82 -29.09
CA ARG A 75 7.40 -0.23 -27.87
C ARG A 75 5.97 -0.72 -27.61
N LEU A 76 5.18 -0.94 -28.67
CA LEU A 76 3.84 -1.50 -28.57
C LEU A 76 3.90 -2.93 -28.04
N GLU A 77 4.82 -3.76 -28.52
CA GLU A 77 5.03 -5.11 -28.02
C GLU A 77 5.43 -5.11 -26.53
N VAL A 78 6.36 -4.24 -26.13
CA VAL A 78 6.76 -4.09 -24.73
C VAL A 78 5.57 -3.66 -23.87
N ALA A 79 4.78 -2.69 -24.32
CA ALA A 79 3.59 -2.23 -23.61
C ALA A 79 2.49 -3.31 -23.52
N GLN A 80 2.29 -4.09 -24.59
CA GLN A 80 1.36 -5.22 -24.59
C GLN A 80 1.80 -6.31 -23.62
N ARG A 81 3.10 -6.66 -23.58
CA ARG A 81 3.66 -7.60 -22.61
C ARG A 81 3.51 -7.09 -21.18
N GLY A 82 3.76 -5.80 -20.94
CA GLY A 82 3.55 -5.17 -19.64
C GLY A 82 2.08 -5.20 -19.20
N ARG A 83 1.15 -4.89 -20.11
CA ARG A 83 -0.29 -4.96 -19.85
C ARG A 83 -0.76 -6.38 -19.53
N GLU A 84 -0.28 -7.36 -20.28
CA GLU A 84 -0.60 -8.78 -20.08
C GLU A 84 -0.03 -9.29 -18.74
N ALA A 85 1.19 -8.87 -18.37
CA ALA A 85 1.79 -9.18 -17.09
C ALA A 85 1.00 -8.57 -15.92
N VAL A 86 0.60 -7.30 -16.03
CA VAL A 86 -0.26 -6.64 -15.02
C VAL A 86 -1.62 -7.31 -14.93
N ARG A 87 -2.22 -7.71 -16.05
CA ARG A 87 -3.50 -8.44 -16.07
C ARG A 87 -3.37 -9.77 -15.34
N LYS A 88 -2.34 -10.57 -15.66
CA LYS A 88 -2.07 -11.86 -15.01
C LYS A 88 -1.74 -11.70 -13.52
N GLY A 89 -0.97 -10.69 -13.14
CA GLY A 89 -0.69 -10.37 -11.74
C GLY A 89 -1.97 -10.02 -10.98
N LYS A 90 -2.86 -9.22 -11.57
CA LYS A 90 -4.16 -8.89 -10.98
C LYS A 90 -5.10 -10.08 -10.90
N GLU A 91 -5.11 -10.97 -11.90
CA GLU A 91 -5.90 -12.20 -11.87
C GLU A 91 -5.42 -13.15 -10.79
N ARG A 92 -4.10 -13.38 -10.67
CA ARG A 92 -3.52 -14.20 -9.60
C ARG A 92 -3.80 -13.64 -8.21
N LEU A 93 -3.65 -12.32 -8.03
CA LEU A 93 -3.99 -11.66 -6.76
C LEU A 93 -5.50 -11.75 -6.43
N ARG A 94 -6.37 -11.83 -7.43
CA ARG A 94 -7.82 -12.03 -7.23
C ARG A 94 -8.18 -13.48 -6.96
N GLU A 95 -7.49 -14.42 -7.61
CA GLU A 95 -7.62 -15.86 -7.36
C GLU A 95 -7.17 -16.19 -5.93
N ASP A 96 -6.21 -15.44 -5.39
CA ASP A 96 -5.81 -15.47 -3.97
C ASP A 96 -6.80 -14.69 -3.07
N ALA A 97 -8.08 -15.05 -3.11
CA ALA A 97 -9.15 -14.48 -2.27
C ALA A 97 -8.82 -14.45 -0.76
N GLN A 98 -7.88 -15.28 -0.31
CA GLN A 98 -7.31 -15.25 1.04
C GLN A 98 -6.67 -13.90 1.40
N LEU A 99 -6.03 -13.20 0.44
CA LEU A 99 -5.44 -11.88 0.67
C LEU A 99 -6.50 -10.81 0.96
N HIS A 100 -7.69 -10.94 0.37
CA HIS A 100 -8.82 -10.07 0.69
C HIS A 100 -9.36 -10.34 2.11
N GLY A 101 -9.38 -11.60 2.54
CA GLY A 101 -9.73 -12.00 3.92
C GLY A 101 -8.76 -11.41 4.94
N ILE A 102 -7.46 -11.64 4.74
CA ILE A 102 -6.39 -11.13 5.63
C ILE A 102 -6.40 -9.60 5.67
N ARG A 103 -6.63 -8.94 4.52
CA ARG A 103 -6.77 -7.48 4.50
C ARG A 103 -7.97 -6.99 5.31
N SER A 104 -9.10 -7.69 5.23
CA SER A 104 -10.29 -7.38 6.03
C SER A 104 -10.03 -7.57 7.52
N GLU A 105 -9.32 -8.64 7.89
CA GLU A 105 -8.92 -8.91 9.28
C GLU A 105 -7.99 -7.82 9.82
N LEU A 106 -6.98 -7.39 9.04
CA LEU A 106 -6.08 -6.31 9.43
C LEU A 106 -6.81 -4.96 9.58
N VAL A 107 -7.75 -4.65 8.70
CA VAL A 107 -8.60 -3.45 8.84
C VAL A 107 -9.45 -3.54 10.11
N GLN A 108 -10.04 -4.70 10.39
CA GLN A 108 -10.83 -4.91 11.60
C GLN A 108 -9.95 -4.79 12.86
N GLU A 109 -8.73 -5.33 12.82
CA GLU A 109 -7.77 -5.19 13.91
C GLU A 109 -7.41 -3.73 14.14
N GLN A 110 -7.16 -2.95 13.09
CA GLN A 110 -6.90 -1.51 13.21
C GLN A 110 -8.06 -0.77 13.89
N LEU A 111 -9.30 -1.02 13.48
CA LEU A 111 -10.50 -0.44 14.10
C LEU A 111 -10.62 -0.84 15.58
N ASN A 112 -10.37 -2.12 15.90
CA ASN A 112 -10.39 -2.62 17.27
C ASN A 112 -9.32 -1.95 18.14
N ARG A 113 -8.11 -1.69 17.59
CA ARG A 113 -7.02 -0.99 18.30
C ARG A 113 -7.36 0.48 18.56
N GLU A 114 -7.96 1.17 17.59
CA GLU A 114 -8.46 2.54 17.80
C GLU A 114 -9.54 2.61 18.88
N ALA A 115 -10.47 1.66 18.88
CA ALA A 115 -11.48 1.55 19.93
C ALA A 115 -10.84 1.27 21.29
N LYS A 116 -9.87 0.34 21.35
CA LYS A 116 -9.12 0.02 22.56
C LYS A 116 -8.37 1.22 23.12
N GLN A 117 -7.72 2.01 22.26
CA GLN A 117 -7.01 3.24 22.65
C GLN A 117 -7.94 4.23 23.36
N ARG A 118 -9.13 4.47 22.79
CA ARG A 118 -10.14 5.36 23.40
C ARG A 118 -10.63 4.81 24.74
N THR A 119 -10.86 3.50 24.82
CA THR A 119 -11.28 2.83 26.06
C THR A 119 -10.21 2.96 27.14
N LEU A 120 -8.94 2.69 26.82
CA LEU A 120 -7.83 2.81 27.78
C LEU A 120 -7.68 4.25 28.30
N LEU A 121 -7.77 5.25 27.43
CA LEU A 121 -7.75 6.66 27.85
C LEU A 121 -8.84 6.97 28.89
N ASN A 122 -10.06 6.48 28.65
CA ASN A 122 -11.17 6.67 29.58
C ASN A 122 -10.94 5.93 30.91
N VAL A 123 -10.47 4.67 30.85
CA VAL A 123 -10.20 3.85 32.03
C VAL A 123 -9.09 4.45 32.89
N ILE A 124 -8.01 4.94 32.28
CA ILE A 124 -6.91 5.63 32.96
C ILE A 124 -7.43 6.87 33.68
N GLN A 125 -8.15 7.75 32.98
CA GLN A 125 -8.72 8.96 33.59
C GLN A 125 -9.66 8.63 34.76
N GLN A 126 -10.47 7.57 34.62
CA GLN A 126 -11.37 7.12 35.68
C GLN A 126 -10.60 6.54 36.88
N ALA A 127 -9.54 5.75 36.63
CA ALA A 127 -8.71 5.15 37.65
C ALA A 127 -7.94 6.23 38.45
N GLU A 128 -7.38 7.22 37.77
CA GLU A 128 -6.70 8.37 38.38
C GLU A 128 -7.66 9.17 39.27
N ARG A 129 -8.84 9.52 38.77
CA ARG A 129 -9.87 10.24 39.54
C ARG A 129 -10.36 9.45 40.74
N SER A 130 -10.60 8.15 40.56
CA SER A 130 -11.08 7.26 41.63
C SER A 130 -10.03 7.09 42.72
N ARG A 131 -8.76 6.96 42.32
CA ARG A 131 -7.63 6.91 43.25
C ARG A 131 -7.51 8.20 44.04
N GLU A 132 -7.54 9.35 43.36
CA GLU A 132 -7.44 10.66 44.01
C GLU A 132 -8.59 10.89 45.00
N ALA A 133 -9.83 10.56 44.61
CA ALA A 133 -10.98 10.62 45.50
C ALA A 133 -10.82 9.70 46.72
N LYS A 134 -10.24 8.50 46.53
CA LYS A 134 -10.00 7.57 47.64
C LYS A 134 -8.91 8.06 48.59
N VAL A 135 -7.84 8.66 48.07
CA VAL A 135 -6.79 9.28 48.89
C VAL A 135 -7.40 10.40 49.74
N ARG A 136 -8.17 11.31 49.13
CA ARG A 136 -8.84 12.39 49.87
C ARG A 136 -9.73 11.85 50.98
N ALA A 137 -10.60 10.88 50.68
CA ALA A 137 -11.48 10.28 51.68
C ALA A 137 -10.71 9.64 52.86
N LEU A 138 -9.59 8.96 52.60
CA LEU A 138 -8.76 8.38 53.66
C LEU A 138 -8.08 9.45 54.51
N VAL A 139 -7.63 10.54 53.89
CA VAL A 139 -7.05 11.68 54.61
C VAL A 139 -8.11 12.39 55.47
N ASP A 140 -9.33 12.56 54.95
CA ASP A 140 -10.46 13.12 55.69
C ASP A 140 -10.86 12.24 56.89
N ASP A 141 -10.71 10.90 56.76
CA ASP A 141 -10.90 9.93 57.85
C ASP A 141 -9.73 9.93 58.87
N GLY A 142 -8.73 10.79 58.71
CA GLY A 142 -7.60 10.96 59.62
C GLY A 142 -6.40 10.04 59.35
N VAL A 143 -6.38 9.33 58.21
CA VAL A 143 -5.21 8.53 57.80
C VAL A 143 -4.10 9.47 57.31
N PRO A 144 -2.84 9.33 57.78
CA PRO A 144 -1.73 10.12 57.25
C PRO A 144 -1.61 9.99 55.73
N GLU A 145 -1.38 11.10 55.03
CA GLU A 145 -1.38 11.19 53.57
C GLU A 145 -0.45 10.15 52.91
N ALA A 146 0.76 9.94 53.46
CA ALA A 146 1.68 8.92 52.96
C ALA A 146 1.09 7.51 53.00
N THR A 147 0.35 7.18 54.06
CA THR A 147 -0.35 5.90 54.21
C THR A 147 -1.55 5.84 53.27
N ALA A 148 -2.34 6.92 53.16
CA ALA A 148 -3.48 7.01 52.24
C ALA A 148 -3.05 6.81 50.78
N LEU A 149 -1.95 7.44 50.36
CA LEU A 149 -1.32 7.22 49.05
C LEU A 149 -0.88 5.77 48.88
N SER A 150 -0.26 5.16 49.90
CA SER A 150 0.20 3.77 49.78
C SER A 150 -0.95 2.75 49.65
N VAL A 151 -2.09 2.99 50.29
CA VAL A 151 -3.18 1.99 50.41
C VAL A 151 -4.40 2.27 49.52
N ALA A 152 -4.49 3.46 48.91
CA ALA A 152 -5.59 3.80 48.02
C ALA A 152 -5.67 2.82 46.83
N LYS A 153 -6.90 2.52 46.40
CA LYS A 153 -7.20 1.72 45.21
C LYS A 153 -7.86 2.61 44.14
N PRO A 154 -7.59 2.38 42.85
CA PRO A 154 -6.64 1.42 42.28
C PRO A 154 -5.17 1.78 42.60
N PRO A 155 -4.26 0.80 42.71
CA PRO A 155 -2.83 1.04 42.98
C PRO A 155 -2.15 1.76 41.80
N LEU A 156 -1.09 2.52 42.07
CA LEU A 156 -0.32 3.22 41.02
C LEU A 156 0.21 2.24 39.97
N ALA A 157 0.72 1.09 40.39
CA ALA A 157 1.21 0.06 39.48
C ALA A 157 0.16 -0.45 38.47
N GLU A 158 -1.14 -0.38 38.80
CA GLU A 158 -2.20 -0.71 37.85
C GLU A 158 -2.42 0.43 36.83
N ILE A 159 -2.38 1.68 37.29
CA ILE A 159 -2.46 2.87 36.41
C ILE A 159 -1.24 2.93 35.48
N ASP A 160 -0.04 2.66 35.98
CA ASP A 160 1.20 2.65 35.20
C ASP A 160 1.14 1.57 34.10
N ARG A 161 0.65 0.37 34.42
CA ARG A 161 0.45 -0.70 33.42
C ARG A 161 -0.53 -0.29 32.33
N LEU A 162 -1.59 0.44 32.66
CA LEU A 162 -2.54 0.94 31.66
C LEU A 162 -1.90 1.99 30.74
N HIS A 163 -1.04 2.86 31.29
CA HIS A 163 -0.25 3.82 30.50
C HIS A 163 0.76 3.13 29.59
N ASP A 164 1.46 2.10 30.09
CA ASP A 164 2.39 1.29 29.28
C ASP A 164 1.65 0.60 28.11
N GLU A 165 0.47 0.04 28.39
CA GLU A 165 -0.37 -0.59 27.37
C GLU A 165 -0.85 0.43 26.32
N LEU A 166 -1.23 1.64 26.74
CA LEU A 166 -1.63 2.72 25.84
C LEU A 166 -0.45 3.19 24.96
N ALA A 167 0.76 3.28 25.51
CA ALA A 167 1.96 3.71 24.81
C ALA A 167 2.40 2.73 23.71
N ALA A 168 2.04 1.44 23.84
CA ALA A 168 2.37 0.42 22.84
C ALA A 168 1.45 0.42 21.61
N ILE A 169 0.23 0.99 21.71
CA ILE A 169 -0.78 0.94 20.63
C ILE A 169 -0.32 1.65 19.34
N PRO A 170 0.27 2.87 19.38
CA PRO A 170 0.68 3.57 18.16
C PRO A 170 1.66 2.77 17.29
N ALA A 171 2.66 2.11 17.90
CA ALA A 171 3.62 1.28 17.18
C ALA A 171 2.94 0.08 16.49
N GLN A 172 1.95 -0.53 17.15
CA GLN A 172 1.16 -1.62 16.59
C GLN A 172 0.28 -1.14 15.42
N GLN A 173 -0.31 0.05 15.52
CA GLN A 173 -1.10 0.66 14.44
C GLN A 173 -0.22 1.01 13.22
N GLU A 174 1.00 1.46 13.44
CA GLU A 174 1.95 1.75 12.38
C GLU A 174 2.35 0.48 11.62
N ALA A 175 2.64 -0.61 12.33
CA ALA A 175 2.93 -1.91 11.72
C ALA A 175 1.76 -2.43 10.85
N ILE A 176 0.52 -2.35 11.34
CA ILE A 176 -0.68 -2.73 10.57
C ILE A 176 -0.85 -1.82 9.34
N SER A 177 -0.62 -0.51 9.50
CA SER A 177 -0.72 0.46 8.41
C SER A 177 0.31 0.19 7.31
N GLU A 178 1.51 -0.23 7.67
CA GLU A 178 2.55 -0.61 6.70
C GLU A 178 2.14 -1.85 5.89
N LEU A 179 1.56 -2.86 6.54
CA LEU A 179 1.01 -4.05 5.88
C LEU A 179 -0.14 -3.71 4.93
N LEU A 180 -1.02 -2.75 5.29
CA LEU A 180 -2.14 -2.33 4.45
C LEU A 180 -1.73 -1.46 3.26
N ARG A 181 -0.60 -0.75 3.35
CA ARG A 181 -0.09 0.13 2.27
C ARG A 181 0.66 -0.63 1.18
N SER A 182 1.29 -1.76 1.50
CA SER A 182 2.11 -2.52 0.53
C SER A 182 1.52 -3.90 0.26
N SER A 183 1.13 -4.15 -0.99
CA SER A 183 0.68 -5.47 -1.44
C SER A 183 1.78 -6.53 -1.26
N ALA A 184 3.04 -6.15 -1.45
CA ALA A 184 4.19 -7.05 -1.20
C ALA A 184 4.38 -7.36 0.29
N ALA A 185 4.17 -6.40 1.19
CA ALA A 185 4.21 -6.64 2.63
C ALA A 185 3.06 -7.55 3.08
N LEU A 186 1.85 -7.33 2.56
CA LEU A 186 0.68 -8.17 2.81
C LEU A 186 0.91 -9.62 2.37
N VAL A 187 1.47 -9.83 1.18
CA VAL A 187 1.81 -11.18 0.67
C VAL A 187 2.86 -11.86 1.55
N ARG A 188 3.92 -11.15 1.98
CA ARG A 188 4.93 -11.72 2.90
C ARG A 188 4.36 -12.06 4.27
N HIS A 189 3.43 -11.25 4.76
CA HIS A 189 2.75 -11.50 6.03
C HIS A 189 1.81 -12.70 5.95
N ALA A 190 1.04 -12.79 4.86
CA ALA A 190 0.12 -13.90 4.59
C ALA A 190 0.82 -15.24 4.33
N TYR A 191 2.02 -15.20 3.74
CA TYR A 191 2.76 -16.39 3.28
C TYR A 191 4.18 -16.43 3.85
N SER A 192 4.35 -16.09 5.13
CA SER A 192 5.69 -16.11 5.75
C SER A 192 6.35 -17.49 5.56
N GLU A 193 7.65 -17.53 5.26
CA GLU A 193 8.39 -18.77 4.92
C GLU A 193 8.27 -19.90 5.96
N ALA A 194 7.79 -19.60 7.17
CA ALA A 194 7.51 -20.55 8.23
C ALA A 194 6.36 -21.54 7.92
N ASP A 195 5.42 -21.21 7.02
CA ASP A 195 4.31 -22.11 6.65
C ASP A 195 4.56 -22.91 5.36
N SER A 196 5.76 -22.84 4.80
CA SER A 196 6.13 -23.59 3.57
C SER A 196 6.64 -25.02 3.81
N SER A 197 6.38 -25.59 5.00
CA SER A 197 6.66 -27.00 5.31
C SER A 197 5.38 -27.81 5.43
N ILE A 198 4.74 -28.11 4.29
CA ILE A 198 3.91 -29.31 4.07
C ILE A 198 4.19 -29.84 2.66
#